data_AF-A0A929C688-F1
#
_entry.id   AF-A0A929C688-F1
#
_cell.length_a   1.000
_cell.length_b   1.000
_cell.length_c   1.000
_cell.angle_alpha   90.00
_cell.angle_beta   90.00
_cell.angle_gamma   90.00
#
_symmetry.space_group_name_H-M   'P 1'
#
loop_
_entity.id
_entity.type
_entity.pdbx_description
1 polymer ?
#
loop_
_entity_poly.entity_id
_entity_poly.type
_entity_poly.pdbx_seq_one_letter_code
_entity_poly.pdbx_strand_id
1 'polypeptide(L)'
;NAYEDGAPLEVGAARKYSTAHRRCGTSFLFIVLIIAIIAFALVGLPSLWLMVLSRILLIPVIAALSYEVIYFGANHPKNSLVRAIIAPGLWLQALTTREPDDSQLETALAALEKVIEIDQLEEPA
;
A
#
# COMPACT_ATOMS: atom_id res chain seq x y z
N ASN A 1 8.06 6.63 3.90
CA ASN A 1 8.62 6.60 5.28
C ASN A 1 9.48 7.82 5.57
N ALA A 2 10.76 7.89 5.20
CA ALA A 2 11.64 9.01 5.57
C ALA A 2 11.13 10.39 5.10
N TYR A 3 10.79 10.51 3.82
CA TYR A 3 10.21 11.73 3.25
C TYR A 3 8.90 12.16 3.95
N GLU A 4 8.03 11.19 4.24
CA GLU A 4 6.74 11.45 4.89
C GLU A 4 6.87 11.90 6.36
N ASP A 5 7.98 11.55 7.00
CA ASP A 5 8.33 11.97 8.35
C ASP A 5 9.13 13.28 8.34
N GLY A 6 9.34 13.90 7.17
CA GLY A 6 10.12 15.13 7.00
C GLY A 6 11.62 14.96 7.25
N ALA A 7 12.13 13.73 7.21
CA ALA A 7 13.56 13.48 7.42
C ALA A 7 14.39 14.01 6.23
N PRO A 8 15.66 14.40 6.47
CA PRO A 8 16.59 14.72 5.40
C PRO A 8 16.69 13.56 4.40
N LEU A 9 16.69 13.87 3.10
CA LEU A 9 16.82 12.90 2.00
C LEU A 9 18.28 12.45 1.83
N GLU A 10 18.87 11.95 2.91
CA GLU A 10 20.23 11.44 2.95
C GLU A 10 20.23 9.96 3.33
N VAL A 11 21.19 9.20 2.82
CA VAL A 11 21.31 7.74 3.05
C VAL A 11 21.27 7.40 4.54
N GLY A 12 22.04 8.14 5.36
CA GLY A 12 22.13 7.89 6.81
C GLY A 12 20.83 8.16 7.57
N ALA A 13 19.99 9.09 7.08
CA ALA A 13 18.68 9.35 7.65
C ALA A 13 17.65 8.30 7.18
N ALA A 14 17.60 8.04 5.87
CA ALA A 14 16.69 7.07 5.26
C ALA A 14 16.86 5.66 5.82
N ARG A 15 18.10 5.24 6.11
CA ARG A 15 18.46 3.92 6.67
C ARG A 15 17.79 3.62 8.02
N LYS A 16 17.37 4.62 8.78
CA LYS A 16 16.73 4.42 10.10
C LYS A 16 15.26 4.00 9.98
N TYR A 17 14.67 4.10 8.79
CA TYR A 17 13.27 3.80 8.55
C TYR A 17 13.10 2.36 8.08
N SER A 18 11.97 1.76 8.45
CA SER A 18 11.62 0.41 8.03
C SER A 18 11.40 0.33 6.51
N THR A 19 11.71 -0.84 5.93
CA THR A 19 11.33 -1.20 4.56
C THR A 19 9.82 -1.35 4.38
N ALA A 20 9.06 -1.60 5.45
CA ALA A 20 7.61 -1.79 5.39
C ALA A 20 6.87 -0.44 5.39
N HIS A 21 5.89 -0.31 4.49
CA HIS A 21 5.10 0.90 4.32
C HIS A 21 3.59 0.62 4.43
N ARG A 22 2.87 1.46 5.17
CA ARG A 22 1.40 1.32 5.33
C ARG A 22 0.64 1.46 4.01
N ARG A 23 1.18 2.24 3.08
CA ARG A 23 0.62 2.51 1.74
C ARG A 23 1.25 1.67 0.61
N CYS A 24 1.98 0.61 0.93
CA CYS A 24 2.60 -0.25 -0.08
C CYS A 24 1.55 -1.03 -0.89
N GLY A 25 1.82 -1.23 -2.18
CA GLY A 25 0.98 -2.05 -3.07
C GLY A 25 0.76 -3.49 -2.56
N THR A 26 1.74 -4.08 -1.89
CA THR A 26 1.58 -5.42 -1.27
C THR A 26 0.51 -5.44 -0.19
N SER A 27 0.43 -4.39 0.64
CA SER A 27 -0.66 -4.25 1.62
C SER A 27 -2.01 -4.04 0.93
N PHE A 28 -2.05 -3.27 -0.16
CA PHE A 28 -3.27 -3.07 -0.94
C PHE A 28 -3.79 -4.38 -1.51
N LEU A 29 -2.92 -5.18 -2.15
CA LEU A 29 -3.30 -6.48 -2.72
C LEU A 29 -3.77 -7.46 -1.63
N PHE A 30 -3.17 -7.43 -0.44
CA PHE A 30 -3.61 -8.23 0.68
C PHE A 30 -5.04 -7.86 1.12
N ILE A 31 -5.35 -6.56 1.21
CA ILE A 31 -6.71 -6.08 1.53
C ILE A 31 -7.70 -6.50 0.43
N VAL A 32 -7.33 -6.34 -0.84
CA VAL A 32 -8.13 -6.77 -2.00
C VAL A 32 -8.47 -8.26 -1.90
N LEU A 33 -7.49 -9.10 -1.57
CA LEU A 33 -7.71 -10.54 -1.40
C LEU A 33 -8.74 -10.84 -0.32
N ILE A 34 -8.62 -10.23 0.86
CA ILE A 34 -9.55 -10.46 1.98
C ILE A 34 -10.97 -10.00 1.60
N ILE A 35 -11.10 -8.81 1.02
CA ILE A 35 -12.40 -8.28 0.59
C ILE A 35 -13.00 -9.15 -0.52
N ALA A 36 -12.19 -9.62 -1.47
CA ALA A 36 -12.64 -10.52 -2.52
C ALA A 36 -13.16 -11.85 -1.97
N ILE A 37 -12.46 -12.45 -1.00
CA ILE A 37 -12.91 -13.69 -0.33
C ILE A 37 -14.29 -13.47 0.31
N ILE A 38 -14.46 -12.38 1.06
CA ILE A 38 -15.74 -12.06 1.72
C ILE A 38 -16.84 -11.81 0.68
N ALA A 39 -16.57 -10.97 -0.33
CA ALA A 39 -17.54 -10.63 -1.37
C ALA A 39 -18.00 -11.87 -2.16
N PHE A 40 -17.06 -12.72 -2.59
CA PHE A 40 -17.41 -13.92 -3.34
C PHE A 40 -18.02 -15.03 -2.48
N ALA A 41 -17.68 -15.10 -1.19
CA ALA A 41 -18.35 -16.00 -0.25
C ALA A 41 -19.85 -15.67 -0.10
N LEU A 42 -20.22 -14.39 -0.12
CA LEU A 42 -21.62 -13.95 -0.07
C LEU A 42 -22.39 -14.24 -1.37
N VAL A 43 -21.72 -14.23 -2.52
CA VAL A 43 -22.32 -14.59 -3.83
C VAL A 43 -22.56 -16.09 -3.94
N GLY A 44 -21.71 -16.91 -3.32
CA GLY A 44 -21.81 -18.37 -3.36
C GLY A 44 -21.36 -18.97 -4.70
N LEU A 45 -21.98 -20.09 -5.09
CA LEU A 45 -21.61 -20.88 -6.27
C LEU A 45 -22.74 -20.91 -7.31
N PRO A 46 -22.98 -19.81 -8.06
CA PRO A 46 -23.98 -19.78 -9.11
C PRO A 46 -23.49 -20.54 -10.36
N SER A 47 -24.34 -20.59 -11.40
CA SER A 47 -23.98 -21.17 -12.69
C SER A 47 -22.73 -20.47 -13.28
N LEU A 48 -21.96 -21.19 -14.12
CA LEU A 48 -20.66 -20.71 -14.63
C LEU A 48 -20.71 -19.29 -15.23
N TRP A 49 -21.76 -18.98 -15.99
CA TRP A 49 -21.95 -17.65 -16.59
C TRP A 49 -22.17 -16.56 -15.55
N LEU A 50 -23.02 -16.80 -14.55
CA LEU A 50 -23.26 -15.86 -13.45
C LEU A 50 -22.02 -15.70 -12.55
N MET A 51 -21.22 -16.75 -12.42
CA MET A 51 -19.97 -16.71 -11.67
C MET A 51 -18.92 -15.81 -12.36
N VAL A 52 -18.79 -15.89 -13.68
CA VAL A 52 -17.89 -15.01 -14.43
C VAL A 52 -18.40 -13.56 -14.38
N LEU A 53 -19.69 -13.36 -14.60
CA LEU A 53 -20.29 -12.02 -14.60
C LEU A 53 -20.17 -11.33 -13.24
N SER A 54 -20.47 -12.04 -12.15
CA SER A 54 -20.33 -11.51 -10.79
C SER A 54 -18.90 -11.11 -10.45
N ARG A 55 -17.89 -11.89 -10.88
CA ARG A 55 -16.48 -11.54 -10.70
C ARG A 55 -16.11 -10.25 -11.41
N ILE A 56 -16.51 -10.10 -12.68
CA ILE A 56 -16.20 -8.90 -13.46
C ILE A 56 -16.87 -7.67 -12.85
N LEU A 57 -18.14 -7.78 -12.47
CA LEU A 57 -18.89 -6.66 -11.88
C LEU A 57 -18.41 -6.27 -10.49
N LEU A 58 -17.89 -7.22 -9.70
CA LEU A 58 -17.41 -6.94 -8.35
C LEU A 58 -15.98 -6.38 -8.31
N ILE A 59 -15.18 -6.48 -9.38
CA ILE A 59 -13.81 -5.94 -9.41
C ILE A 59 -13.76 -4.45 -9.01
N PRO A 60 -14.54 -3.54 -9.62
CA PRO A 60 -14.53 -2.13 -9.24
C PRO A 60 -14.93 -1.89 -7.79
N VAL A 61 -15.92 -2.64 -7.29
CA VAL A 61 -16.42 -2.52 -5.91
C VAL A 61 -15.35 -2.95 -4.92
N ILE A 62 -14.72 -4.10 -5.17
CA ILE A 62 -13.63 -4.62 -4.33
C ILE A 62 -12.45 -3.64 -4.33
N ALA A 63 -12.08 -3.10 -5.50
CA ALA A 63 -11.00 -2.13 -5.61
C ALA A 63 -11.29 -0.83 -4.84
N ALA A 64 -12.50 -0.28 -4.98
CA ALA A 64 -12.93 0.92 -4.28
C ALA A 64 -12.92 0.71 -2.75
N LEU A 65 -13.51 -0.39 -2.26
CA LEU A 65 -13.50 -0.70 -0.84
C LEU A 65 -12.08 -0.91 -0.30
N SER A 66 -11.22 -1.57 -1.08
CA SER A 66 -9.83 -1.79 -0.68
C SER A 66 -9.05 -0.48 -0.57
N TYR A 67 -9.30 0.45 -1.49
CA TYR A 67 -8.70 1.79 -1.47
C TYR A 67 -9.12 2.56 -0.22
N GLU A 68 -10.42 2.57 0.10
CA GLU A 68 -10.92 3.25 1.29
C GLU A 68 -10.33 2.65 2.58
N VAL A 69 -10.22 1.33 2.67
CA VAL A 69 -9.63 0.66 3.84
C VAL A 69 -8.15 1.04 4.00
N ILE A 70 -7.36 1.01 2.93
CA ILE A 70 -5.93 1.36 3.04
C ILE A 70 -5.73 2.86 3.29
N TYR A 71 -6.57 3.71 2.69
CA TYR A 71 -6.56 5.16 2.89
C TYR A 71 -6.92 5.52 4.33
N PHE A 72 -8.02 4.98 4.84
CA PHE A 72 -8.42 5.12 6.24
C PHE A 72 -7.33 4.62 7.19
N GLY A 73 -6.72 3.49 6.84
CA GLY A 73 -5.64 2.86 7.58
C GLY A 73 -4.38 3.70 7.69
N ALA A 74 -4.02 4.37 6.60
CA ALA A 74 -2.89 5.30 6.56
C ALA A 74 -3.16 6.57 7.39
N ASN A 75 -4.40 7.06 7.38
CA ASN A 75 -4.80 8.29 8.07
C ASN A 75 -5.07 8.12 9.58
N HIS A 76 -5.33 6.90 10.05
CA HIS A 76 -5.61 6.62 11.46
C HIS A 76 -4.56 5.70 12.12
N PRO A 77 -3.26 6.05 12.06
CA PRO A 77 -2.17 5.18 12.49
C PRO A 77 -2.15 4.88 14.00
N LYS A 78 -2.79 5.73 14.80
CA LYS A 78 -2.83 5.64 16.27
C LYS A 78 -3.96 4.74 16.79
N ASN A 79 -4.91 4.35 15.95
CA ASN A 79 -6.02 3.51 16.35
C ASN A 79 -5.56 2.04 16.41
N SER A 80 -5.70 1.40 17.58
CA SER A 80 -5.26 0.02 17.83
C SER A 80 -5.98 -1.00 16.94
N LEU A 81 -7.26 -0.79 16.66
CA LEU A 81 -8.05 -1.66 15.78
C LEU A 81 -7.54 -1.59 14.33
N VAL A 82 -7.32 -0.37 13.85
CA VAL A 82 -6.78 -0.11 12.51
C VAL A 82 -5.39 -0.74 12.36
N ARG A 83 -4.54 -0.59 13.39
CA ARG A 83 -3.21 -1.21 13.42
C ARG A 83 -3.28 -2.75 13.35
N ALA A 84 -4.24 -3.37 14.03
CA ALA A 84 -4.43 -4.82 13.98
C ALA A 84 -4.84 -5.30 12.58
N ILE A 85 -5.70 -4.57 11.88
CA ILE A 85 -6.15 -4.90 10.52
C ILE A 85 -5.01 -4.82 9.50
N ILE A 86 -4.12 -3.83 9.64
CA ILE A 86 -3.02 -3.58 8.68
C ILE A 86 -1.79 -4.45 8.99
N ALA A 87 -1.61 -4.88 10.24
CA ALA A 87 -0.43 -5.62 10.69
C ALA A 87 -0.09 -6.86 9.82
N PRO A 88 -1.06 -7.70 9.40
CA PRO A 88 -0.76 -8.85 8.53
C PRO A 88 -0.14 -8.43 7.19
N GLY A 89 -0.58 -7.32 6.60
CA GLY A 89 0.00 -6.78 5.36
C GLY A 89 1.43 -6.29 5.55
N LEU A 90 1.74 -5.69 6.71
CA LEU A 90 3.10 -5.29 7.05
C LEU A 90 4.02 -6.50 7.30
N TRP A 91 3.50 -7.57 7.91
CA TRP A 91 4.24 -8.83 8.08
C TRP A 91 4.56 -9.48 6.74
N LEU A 92 3.60 -9.45 5.80
CA LEU A 92 3.82 -9.96 4.45
C LEU A 92 4.93 -9.16 3.74
N GLN A 93 4.93 -7.83 3.88
CA GLN A 93 6.02 -7.00 3.37
C GLN A 93 7.35 -7.39 3.99
N ALA A 94 7.42 -7.51 5.33
CA ALA A 94 8.63 -7.90 6.04
C ALA A 94 9.19 -9.26 5.58
N LEU A 95 8.33 -10.19 5.15
CA LEU A 95 8.74 -11.46 4.56
C LEU A 95 9.36 -11.29 3.15
N THR A 96 8.90 -10.31 2.38
CA THR A 96 9.30 -10.08 0.98
C THR A 96 10.40 -9.04 0.78
N THR A 97 10.68 -8.20 1.79
CA THR A 97 11.69 -7.14 1.70
C THR A 97 12.99 -7.52 2.40
N ARG A 98 14.12 -6.98 1.90
CA ARG A 98 15.43 -7.04 2.57
C ARG A 98 15.93 -5.63 2.82
N GLU A 99 16.77 -5.45 3.84
CA GLU A 99 17.49 -4.20 4.06
C GLU A 99 18.35 -3.84 2.83
N PRO A 100 18.20 -2.62 2.28
CA PRO A 100 18.96 -2.17 1.14
C PRO A 100 20.40 -1.77 1.53
N ASP A 101 21.30 -1.88 0.55
CA ASP A 101 22.65 -1.30 0.67
C ASP A 101 22.65 0.22 0.40
N ASP A 102 23.78 0.88 0.68
CA ASP A 102 23.90 2.34 0.48
C ASP A 102 23.68 2.75 -0.97
N SER A 103 24.15 1.97 -1.95
CA SER A 103 24.00 2.30 -3.37
C SER A 103 22.55 2.23 -3.84
N GLN A 104 21.78 1.29 -3.30
CA GLN A 104 20.33 1.19 -3.53
C GLN A 104 19.60 2.38 -2.92
N LEU A 105 20.00 2.81 -1.72
CA LEU A 105 19.42 4.00 -1.07
C LEU A 105 19.74 5.28 -1.84
N GLU A 106 20.98 5.48 -2.29
CA GLU A 106 21.38 6.63 -3.11
C GLU A 106 20.56 6.71 -4.40
N THR A 107 20.42 5.57 -5.11
CA THR A 107 19.63 5.50 -6.34
C THR A 107 18.15 5.83 -6.07
N ALA A 108 17.59 5.30 -4.98
CA ALA A 108 16.19 5.55 -4.61
C ALA A 108 15.96 7.01 -4.22
N LEU A 109 16.90 7.63 -3.49
CA LEU A 109 16.84 9.04 -3.10
C LEU A 109 16.93 9.95 -4.32
N ALA A 110 17.88 9.71 -5.23
CA ALA A 110 18.02 10.49 -6.45
C ALA A 110 16.76 10.42 -7.34
N ALA A 111 16.15 9.24 -7.45
CA ALA A 111 14.89 9.08 -8.16
C ALA A 111 13.73 9.83 -7.47
N LEU A 112 13.65 9.75 -6.13
CA LEU A 112 12.60 10.41 -5.35
C LEU A 112 12.71 11.94 -5.42
N GLU A 113 13.91 12.50 -5.28
CA GLU A 113 14.16 13.93 -5.40
C GLU A 113 13.69 14.47 -6.76
N LYS A 114 13.96 13.73 -7.83
CA LYS A 114 13.53 14.16 -9.16
C LYS A 114 12.02 14.18 -9.32
N VAL A 115 11.31 13.21 -8.73
CA VAL A 115 9.84 13.19 -8.72
C VAL A 115 9.29 14.38 -7.93
N ILE A 116 9.86 14.66 -6.75
CA ILE A 116 9.44 15.80 -5.93
C ILE A 116 9.64 17.13 -6.68
N GLU A 117 10.78 17.29 -7.36
CA GLU A 117 11.05 18.49 -8.16
C GLU A 117 10.01 18.67 -9.28
N ILE A 118 9.65 17.59 -9.98
CA ILE A 118 8.63 17.62 -11.04
C ILE A 118 7.25 17.97 -10.47
N ASP A 119 6.83 17.33 -9.38
CA ASP A 119 5.53 17.60 -8.74
C ASP A 119 5.42 19.07 -8.30
N GLN A 120 6.49 19.66 -7.76
CA GLN A 120 6.52 21.07 -7.37
C GLN A 120 6.45 22.04 -8.55
N LEU A 121 6.94 21.65 -9.73
CA LEU A 121 6.85 22.46 -10.94
C LEU A 121 5.46 22.40 -11.59
N GLU A 122 4.70 21.32 -11.35
CA GLU A 122 3.36 21.12 -11.90
C GLU A 122 2.25 21.78 -11.06
N GLU A 123 2.50 22.11 -9.79
CA GLU A 123 1.56 22.90 -8.97
C GLU A 123 1.61 24.39 -9.39
N PRO A 124 0.58 24.95 -10.07
CA PRO A 124 0.53 26.39 -10.29
C PRO A 124 0.35 27.10 -8.95
N ALA A 125 1.21 28.09 -8.69
CA ALA A 125 1.17 28.96 -7.52
C ALA A 125 -0.17 29.65 -7.27
#